data_AF-A0A1M7J365-F1
#
_entry.id   AF-A0A1M7J365-F1
#
_cell.length_a   1.000
_cell.length_b   1.000
_cell.length_c   1.000
_cell.angle_alpha   90.00
_cell.angle_beta   90.00
_cell.angle_gamma   90.00
#
_symmetry.space_group_name_H-M   'P 1'
#
loop_
_entity.id
_entity.type
_entity.pdbx_description
1 polymer ?
#
loop_
_entity_poly.entity_id
_entity_poly.type
_entity_poly.pdbx_seq_one_letter_code
_entity_poly.pdbx_strand_id
1 'polypeptide(L)' 'MKEVFIVAAKRTPIGGFMGNLSSFTASQLGAAAIQNAYESIALSPKYVDSVYMGNVLSAGLGASAMSLS' A
#
# COMPACT_ATOMS: atom_id res chain seq x y z
N MET A 1 -15.42 -18.23 16.77
CA MET A 1 -14.56 -17.68 15.69
C MET A 1 -15.23 -16.39 15.22
N LYS A 2 -14.51 -15.28 15.09
CA LYS A 2 -15.11 -14.02 14.58
C LYS A 2 -15.01 -14.00 13.06
N GLU A 3 -16.03 -13.48 12.40
CA GLU A 3 -16.05 -13.34 10.93
C GLU A 3 -15.13 -12.20 10.48
N VAL A 4 -14.52 -12.36 9.30
CA VAL A 4 -13.57 -11.42 8.71
C VAL A 4 -14.09 -11.00 7.34
N PHE A 5 -14.12 -9.69 7.09
CA PHE A 5 -14.66 -9.11 5.87
C PHE A 5 -13.62 -8.23 5.17
N ILE A 6 -13.61 -8.25 3.85
CA ILE A 6 -12.83 -7.33 3.02
C ILE A 6 -13.74 -6.15 2.67
N VAL A 7 -13.42 -4.96 3.19
CA VAL A 7 -14.24 -3.75 3.02
C VAL A 7 -13.89 -2.95 1.76
N ALA A 8 -12.65 -3.05 1.29
CA ALA A 8 -12.18 -2.38 0.08
C ALA A 8 -10.96 -3.09 -0.52
N ALA A 9 -10.80 -2.95 -1.84
CA ALA A 9 -9.63 -3.42 -2.56
C ALA A 9 -9.31 -2.46 -3.72
N LYS A 10 -8.08 -1.97 -3.76
CA LYS A 10 -7.52 -1.19 -4.87
C LYS A 10 -6.10 -1.68 -5.16
N ARG A 11 -5.64 -1.44 -6.39
CA ARG A 11 -4.30 -1.82 -6.86
C ARG A 11 -3.72 -0.74 -7.74
N THR A 12 -2.40 -0.65 -7.78
CA THR A 12 -1.71 0.11 -8.82
C THR A 12 -1.79 -0.62 -10.16
N PRO A 13 -1.59 0.10 -11.28
CA PRO A 13 -1.25 -0.53 -12.55
C PRO A 13 0.02 -1.38 -12.42
N ILE A 14 0.13 -2.41 -13.26
CA ILE A 14 1.33 -3.24 -13.36
C ILE A 14 2.25 -2.56 -14.38
N GLY A 15 3.45 -2.17 -13.93
CA GLY A 15 4.45 -1.58 -14.81
C GLY A 15 5.24 -2.66 -15.55
N GLY A 16 5.64 -2.37 -16.78
CA GLY A 16 6.66 -3.17 -17.47
C GLY A 16 8.02 -3.02 -16.80
N PHE A 17 8.90 -4.02 -16.98
CA PHE A 17 10.27 -3.96 -16.47
C PHE A 17 11.01 -2.74 -17.02
N MET A 18 11.58 -1.92 -16.13
CA MET A 18 12.20 -0.62 -16.46
C MET A 18 11.27 0.38 -17.19
N GLY A 19 9.95 0.23 -17.05
CA GLY A 19 8.96 1.11 -17.66
C GLY A 19 8.62 2.34 -16.81
N ASN A 20 7.43 2.90 -17.04
CA ASN A 20 6.96 4.16 -16.44
C ASN A 20 6.85 4.17 -14.89
N LEU A 21 6.88 2.99 -14.26
CA LEU A 21 6.82 2.87 -12.79
C LEU A 21 8.20 2.63 -12.16
N SER A 22 9.28 2.54 -12.95
CA SER A 22 10.63 2.24 -12.47
C SER A 22 11.23 3.32 -11.56
N SER A 23 10.74 4.56 -11.68
CA SER A 23 11.14 5.68 -10.84
C SER A 23 10.53 5.65 -9.44
N PHE A 24 9.50 4.83 -9.20
CA PHE A 24 8.82 4.72 -7.92
C PHE A 24 9.35 3.54 -7.10
N THR A 25 9.46 3.73 -5.80
CA THR A 25 9.80 2.65 -4.88
C THR A 25 8.61 1.72 -4.62
N ALA A 26 8.87 0.49 -4.20
CA ALA A 26 7.82 -0.45 -3.83
C ALA A 26 6.90 0.11 -2.72
N SER A 27 7.47 0.84 -1.74
CA SER A 27 6.73 1.50 -0.68
C SER A 27 5.82 2.62 -1.18
N GLN A 28 6.27 3.43 -2.16
CA GLN A 28 5.45 4.49 -2.75
C GLN A 28 4.25 3.91 -3.51
N LEU A 29 4.46 2.85 -4.29
CA LEU A 29 3.38 2.17 -5.01
C LEU A 29 2.40 1.50 -4.03
N GLY A 30 2.91 0.87 -2.97
CA GLY A 30 2.09 0.28 -1.90
C GLY A 30 1.26 1.32 -1.15
N ALA A 31 1.88 2.43 -0.76
CA ALA A 31 1.20 3.54 -0.09
C ALA A 31 0.07 4.12 -0.96
N ALA A 32 0.32 4.34 -2.25
CA ALA A 32 -0.71 4.81 -3.18
C ALA A 32 -1.89 3.84 -3.30
N ALA A 33 -1.64 2.53 -3.35
CA ALA A 33 -2.70 1.52 -3.37
C ALA A 33 -3.55 1.53 -2.09
N ILE A 34 -2.89 1.60 -0.93
CA ILE A 34 -3.54 1.58 0.39
C ILE A 34 -4.34 2.86 0.60
N GLN A 35 -3.78 4.02 0.26
CA GLN A 35 -4.46 5.30 0.37
C GLN A 35 -5.72 5.36 -0.51
N ASN A 36 -5.64 4.89 -1.76
CA ASN A 36 -6.82 4.83 -2.64
C ASN A 36 -7.88 3.83 -2.13
N ALA A 37 -7.47 2.70 -1.54
CA ALA A 37 -8.41 1.77 -0.92
C ALA A 37 -9.09 2.39 0.30
N TYR A 38 -8.32 3.12 1.10
CA TYR A 38 -8.79 3.82 2.28
C TYR A 38 -9.72 5.00 1.94
N GLU A 39 -9.42 5.79 0.92
CA GLU A 39 -10.28 6.88 0.46
C GLU A 39 -11.62 6.37 -0.11
N SER A 40 -11.65 5.13 -0.60
CA SER A 40 -12.89 4.51 -1.07
C SER A 40 -13.86 4.10 0.05
N ILE A 41 -13.40 4.15 1.31
CA ILE A 41 -14.20 3.85 2.49
C ILE A 41 -14.40 5.10 3.35
N ALA A 42 -15.60 5.31 3.86
CA ALA A 42 -15.89 6.41 4.78
C ALA A 42 -15.52 6.03 6.24
N LEU A 43 -14.26 5.68 6.47
CA LEU A 43 -13.73 5.31 7.79
C LEU A 43 -12.76 6.39 8.32
N SER A 44 -12.60 6.47 9.64
CA SER A 44 -11.62 7.36 10.29
C SER A 44 -10.28 6.64 10.48
N PRO A 45 -9.12 7.33 10.33
CA PRO A 45 -7.82 6.66 10.39
C PRO A 45 -7.54 6.01 11.74
N LYS A 46 -8.24 6.47 12.79
CA LYS A 46 -8.21 5.93 14.15
C LYS A 46 -8.65 4.47 14.25
N TYR A 47 -9.37 3.94 13.26
CA TYR A 47 -9.82 2.54 13.23
C TYR A 47 -8.81 1.61 12.53
N VAL A 48 -7.68 2.13 12.04
CA VAL A 48 -6.61 1.31 11.46
C VAL A 48 -5.60 0.98 12.55
N ASP A 49 -5.60 -0.27 13.02
CA ASP A 49 -4.67 -0.72 14.06
C ASP A 49 -3.25 -0.96 13.52
N SER A 50 -3.14 -1.53 12.33
CA SER A 50 -1.86 -1.95 11.75
C SER A 50 -1.95 -2.10 10.24
N VAL A 51 -0.85 -1.82 9.55
CA VAL A 51 -0.74 -2.01 8.10
C VAL A 51 0.35 -3.03 7.81
N TYR A 52 0.00 -4.05 7.04
CA TYR A 52 0.90 -5.13 6.63
C TYR A 52 1.12 -5.05 5.13
N MET A 53 2.35 -4.80 4.71
CA MET A 53 2.73 -4.72 3.30
C MET A 53 3.81 -5.75 2.99
N GLY A 54 3.54 -6.65 2.06
CA GLY A 54 4.52 -7.64 1.60
C GLY A 54 5.47 -7.02 0.58
N ASN A 55 6.78 -7.16 0.80
CA ASN A 55 7.82 -6.83 -0.18
C ASN A 55 8.90 -7.91 -0.20
N VAL A 56 9.23 -8.41 -1.39
CA VAL A 56 10.19 -9.53 -1.56
C VAL A 56 11.62 -9.02 -1.74
N LEU A 57 11.81 -7.97 -2.54
CA LEU A 57 13.14 -7.39 -2.82
C LEU A 57 13.24 -6.02 -2.13
N SER A 58 13.74 -6.03 -0.89
CA SER A 58 13.85 -4.82 -0.05
C SER A 58 15.19 -4.08 -0.16
N ALA A 59 16.10 -4.54 -1.00
CA ALA A 59 17.44 -3.98 -1.13
C ALA A 59 17.39 -2.52 -1.63
N GLY A 60 18.05 -1.61 -0.92
CA GLY A 60 18.15 -0.20 -1.30
C GLY A 60 16.93 0.68 -0.99
N LEU A 61 15.90 0.14 -0.34
CA LEU A 61 14.66 0.89 -0.04
C LEU A 61 14.71 1.77 1.23
N GLY A 62 15.86 1.85 1.92
CA GLY A 62 15.97 2.55 3.20
C GLY A 62 15.06 1.94 4.28
N ALA A 63 15.05 2.51 5.49
CA ALA A 63 14.13 2.07 6.53
C ALA A 63 12.70 2.44 6.12
N SER A 64 11.92 1.43 5.71
CA SER A 64 10.46 1.41 5.49
C SER A 64 9.76 2.76 5.62
N ALA A 65 9.81 3.59 4.57
CA ALA A 65 9.15 4.89 4.56
C ALA A 65 7.65 4.73 4.26
N MET A 66 6.94 4.06 5.15
CA MET A 66 5.48 4.19 5.24
C MET A 66 5.16 5.38 6.14
N SER A 67 5.59 6.58 5.72
CA SER A 67 5.16 7.82 6.36
C SER A 67 3.78 8.16 5.80
N LEU A 68 2.74 7.64 6.44
CA LEU A 68 1.38 8.19 6.33
C LEU A 68 1.39 9.56 7.04
N SER A 69 1.85 10.58 6.31
CA SER A 69 1.53 11.98 6.62
C SER A 69 0.38 12.45 5.73
#